data_AF-A0A561WDD9-F1
#
_entry.id   AF-A0A561WDD9-F1
#
_cell.length_a   1.000
_cell.length_b   1.000
_cell.length_c   1.000
_cell.angle_alpha   90.00
_cell.angle_beta   90.00
_cell.angle_gamma   90.00
#
_symmetry.space_group_name_H-M   'P 1'
#
loop_
_entity.id
_entity.type
_entity.pdbx_description
1 polymer ?
#
loop_
_entity_poly.entity_id
_entity_poly.type
_entity_poly.pdbx_seq_one_letter_code
_entity_poly.pdbx_strand_id
1 'polypeptide(L)'
;MKDLSYACSKFPAVSDPTADEVRRLRAEEKLSVRQIRARTGLGRNRVHELLRGVPPPEWTRRPNAKDGLRAEAVELRGQGCSVNDIAQRLGVANSTAYQWIRHLPLDADEETAARRRAHSKVMTDARWAAHRAARDEAQAATHRAAAGVVGALTERDLLLLGAAIYWCEGSKSKPWRRQDHVQFVNSDARLLGLFLRFLETCGVDRNMPTYRMSIHESADVAAAEQWWVHTLQLPATRFQRPTLKRHRPTIRYNTQEEYHGCLVIDVPRSRELYWRIEGLVAGLGAAIT
;
A
#
# COMPACT_ATOMS: atom_id res chain seq x y z
N MET A 1 1.57 -24.82 -58.76
CA MET A 1 1.08 -24.70 -57.36
C MET A 1 -0.34 -25.19 -57.37
N LYS A 2 -0.57 -26.40 -56.86
CA LYS A 2 -1.85 -27.11 -56.97
C LYS A 2 -2.64 -26.91 -55.68
N ASP A 3 -3.90 -26.51 -55.86
CA ASP A 3 -4.96 -26.58 -54.88
C ASP A 3 -5.02 -27.97 -54.23
N LEU A 4 -4.99 -28.00 -52.90
CA LEU A 4 -5.35 -29.18 -52.12
C LEU A 4 -6.43 -28.77 -51.13
N SER A 5 -7.66 -28.84 -51.63
CA SER A 5 -8.87 -28.87 -50.82
C SER A 5 -8.76 -30.03 -49.82
N TYR A 6 -8.75 -29.73 -48.52
CA TYR A 6 -9.07 -30.76 -47.53
C TYR A 6 -10.58 -30.99 -47.58
N ALA A 7 -10.96 -31.96 -48.40
CA ALA A 7 -12.27 -32.58 -48.37
C ALA A 7 -12.55 -33.08 -46.95
N CYS A 8 -13.45 -32.41 -46.24
CA CYS A 8 -14.06 -32.99 -45.04
C CYS A 8 -14.91 -34.16 -45.54
N SER A 9 -14.45 -35.38 -45.29
CA SER A 9 -15.17 -36.58 -45.67
C SER A 9 -16.57 -36.54 -45.05
N LYS A 10 -17.58 -36.63 -45.91
CA LYS A 10 -18.95 -36.99 -45.50
C LYS A 10 -18.87 -38.39 -44.87
N PHE A 11 -18.59 -38.45 -43.57
CA PHE A 11 -18.91 -39.63 -42.79
C PHE A 11 -20.45 -39.72 -42.72
N PRO A 12 -21.04 -40.89 -42.97
CA PRO A 12 -22.47 -41.09 -42.75
C PRO A 12 -22.78 -40.77 -41.28
N ALA A 13 -24.02 -40.36 -40.99
CA ALA A 13 -24.52 -40.18 -39.63
C ALA A 13 -24.45 -41.52 -38.87
N VAL A 14 -23.28 -41.83 -38.33
CA VAL A 14 -23.11 -42.86 -37.31
C VAL A 14 -23.61 -42.20 -36.04
N SER A 15 -24.85 -42.50 -35.70
CA SER A 15 -25.38 -42.46 -34.33
C SER A 15 -24.23 -42.84 -33.38
N ASP A 16 -23.72 -41.88 -32.59
CA ASP A 16 -22.87 -42.21 -31.45
C ASP A 16 -23.82 -42.91 -30.47
N PRO A 17 -23.71 -44.25 -30.27
CA PRO A 17 -24.68 -44.99 -29.46
C PRO A 17 -24.76 -44.42 -28.05
N THR A 18 -23.66 -43.81 -27.60
CA THR A 18 -23.53 -43.13 -26.31
C THR A 18 -24.31 -41.82 -26.28
N ALA A 19 -24.30 -41.04 -27.36
CA ALA A 19 -25.05 -39.80 -27.48
C ALA A 19 -26.56 -40.07 -27.51
N ASP A 20 -26.96 -41.09 -28.25
CA ASP A 20 -28.37 -41.45 -28.38
C ASP A 20 -28.91 -42.09 -27.10
N GLU A 21 -28.12 -42.92 -26.41
CA GLU A 21 -28.48 -43.43 -25.08
C GLU A 21 -28.63 -42.29 -24.06
N VAL A 22 -27.68 -41.34 -24.01
CA VAL A 22 -27.75 -40.20 -23.09
C VAL A 22 -28.98 -39.33 -23.36
N ARG A 23 -29.34 -39.13 -24.64
CA ARG A 23 -30.55 -38.39 -25.02
C ARG A 23 -31.83 -39.16 -24.73
N ARG A 24 -31.85 -40.49 -24.95
CA ARG A 24 -32.98 -41.37 -24.57
C ARG A 24 -33.24 -41.31 -23.06
N LEU A 25 -32.20 -41.49 -22.26
CA LEU A 25 -32.27 -41.39 -20.79
C LEU A 25 -32.80 -40.03 -20.32
N ARG A 26 -32.54 -38.96 -21.08
CA ARG A 26 -33.03 -37.61 -20.79
C ARG A 26 -34.48 -37.39 -21.22
N ALA A 27 -34.85 -37.85 -22.42
CA ALA A 27 -36.13 -37.58 -23.04
C ALA A 27 -37.23 -38.52 -22.53
N GLU A 28 -36.93 -39.83 -22.44
CA GLU A 28 -37.89 -40.87 -22.09
C GLU A 28 -37.93 -41.13 -20.59
N GLU A 29 -36.75 -41.40 -20.00
CA GLU A 29 -36.64 -41.72 -18.57
C GLU A 29 -36.57 -40.46 -17.68
N LYS A 30 -36.57 -39.27 -18.28
CA LYS A 30 -36.57 -37.96 -17.60
C LYS A 30 -35.47 -37.85 -16.52
N LEU A 31 -34.30 -38.47 -16.72
CA LEU A 31 -33.25 -38.51 -15.71
C LEU A 31 -32.49 -37.17 -15.59
N SER A 32 -32.05 -36.84 -14.37
CA SER A 32 -31.14 -35.73 -14.11
C SER A 32 -29.73 -36.02 -14.64
N VAL A 33 -28.92 -34.98 -14.88
CA VAL A 33 -27.50 -35.14 -15.28
C VAL A 33 -26.74 -36.01 -14.27
N ARG A 34 -27.05 -35.90 -12.97
CA ARG A 34 -26.45 -36.75 -11.93
C ARG A 34 -26.80 -38.23 -12.12
N GLN A 35 -28.06 -38.55 -12.41
CA GLN A 35 -28.53 -39.92 -12.62
C GLN A 35 -28.01 -40.51 -13.93
N ILE A 36 -27.98 -39.70 -15.00
CA ILE A 36 -27.40 -40.11 -16.28
C ILE A 36 -25.93 -40.46 -16.10
N ARG A 37 -25.15 -39.62 -15.40
CA ARG A 37 -23.74 -39.92 -15.07
C ARG A 37 -23.59 -41.20 -14.27
N ALA A 38 -24.46 -41.43 -13.28
CA ALA A 38 -24.41 -42.63 -12.46
C ALA A 38 -24.71 -43.89 -13.28
N ARG A 39 -25.54 -43.79 -14.32
CA ARG A 39 -25.97 -44.92 -15.15
C ARG A 39 -25.04 -45.21 -16.34
N THR A 40 -24.41 -44.18 -16.90
CA THR A 40 -23.51 -44.31 -18.06
C THR A 40 -22.03 -44.28 -17.70
N GLY A 41 -21.67 -43.92 -16.46
CA GLY A 41 -20.28 -43.75 -16.03
C GLY A 41 -19.59 -42.50 -16.60
N LEU A 42 -20.29 -41.68 -17.39
CA LEU A 42 -19.69 -40.56 -18.10
C LEU A 42 -19.35 -39.36 -17.19
N GLY A 43 -18.27 -38.64 -17.56
CA GLY A 43 -17.88 -37.40 -16.92
C GLY A 43 -18.93 -36.29 -17.09
N ARG A 44 -19.03 -35.37 -16.11
CA ARG A 44 -20.05 -34.30 -16.09
C ARG A 44 -20.05 -33.44 -17.37
N ASN A 45 -18.87 -33.06 -17.85
CA ASN A 45 -18.74 -32.19 -19.03
C ASN A 45 -19.18 -32.91 -20.31
N ARG A 46 -18.83 -34.20 -20.44
CA ARG A 46 -19.23 -35.02 -21.59
C ARG A 46 -20.75 -35.21 -21.65
N VAL A 47 -21.40 -35.46 -20.51
CA VAL A 47 -22.87 -35.54 -20.46
C VAL A 47 -23.53 -34.20 -20.85
N HIS A 48 -23.00 -33.06 -20.40
CA HIS A 48 -23.51 -31.75 -20.82
C HIS A 48 -23.34 -31.48 -22.32
N GLU A 49 -22.22 -31.93 -22.90
CA GLU A 49 -21.95 -31.82 -24.33
C GLU A 49 -22.97 -32.64 -25.15
N LEU A 50 -23.20 -33.89 -24.76
CA LEU A 50 -24.14 -34.80 -25.43
C LEU A 50 -25.61 -34.37 -25.30
N LEU A 51 -25.94 -33.68 -24.20
CA LEU A 51 -27.27 -33.11 -23.92
C LEU A 51 -27.47 -31.69 -24.47
N ARG A 52 -26.51 -31.15 -25.24
CA ARG A 52 -26.65 -29.81 -25.83
C ARG A 52 -27.88 -29.78 -26.75
N GLY A 53 -28.81 -28.87 -26.47
CA GLY A 53 -30.08 -28.74 -27.20
C GLY A 53 -31.24 -29.57 -26.64
N VAL A 54 -31.01 -30.47 -25.67
CA VAL A 54 -32.08 -31.23 -25.02
C VAL A 54 -32.49 -30.57 -23.69
N PRO A 55 -33.76 -30.15 -23.53
CA PRO A 55 -34.18 -29.44 -22.33
C PRO A 55 -34.10 -30.33 -21.08
N PRO A 56 -33.86 -29.75 -19.89
CA PRO A 56 -33.95 -30.48 -18.64
C PRO A 56 -35.39 -30.95 -18.36
N PRO A 57 -35.57 -32.15 -17.76
CA PRO A 57 -36.85 -32.64 -17.29
C PRO A 57 -37.52 -31.62 -16.38
N GLU A 58 -38.84 -31.49 -16.52
CA GLU A 58 -39.60 -30.46 -15.79
C GLU A 58 -39.46 -30.59 -14.27
N TRP A 59 -39.44 -31.80 -13.72
CA TRP A 59 -39.26 -32.02 -12.28
C TRP A 59 -37.87 -31.62 -11.76
N THR A 60 -36.86 -31.50 -12.64
CA THR A 60 -35.53 -30.99 -12.28
C THR A 60 -35.43 -29.48 -12.38
N ARG A 61 -36.39 -28.82 -13.06
CA ARG A 61 -36.50 -27.37 -13.03
C ARG A 61 -36.99 -26.99 -11.64
N ARG A 62 -36.18 -26.26 -10.88
CA ARG A 62 -36.58 -25.60 -9.65
C ARG A 62 -36.65 -24.10 -9.90
N PRO A 63 -37.65 -23.62 -10.66
CA PRO A 63 -37.73 -22.21 -11.01
C PRO A 63 -37.88 -21.35 -9.76
N ASN A 64 -38.58 -21.86 -8.73
CA ASN A 64 -39.01 -21.06 -7.58
C ASN A 64 -38.31 -21.40 -6.26
N ALA A 65 -37.16 -22.09 -6.30
CA ALA A 65 -36.46 -22.44 -5.07
C ALA A 65 -35.96 -21.16 -4.38
N LYS A 66 -36.66 -20.77 -3.30
CA LYS A 66 -36.46 -19.56 -2.48
C LYS A 66 -37.07 -18.27 -3.03
N ASP A 67 -38.02 -18.34 -3.96
CA ASP A 67 -38.68 -17.14 -4.49
C ASP A 67 -39.45 -16.36 -3.42
N GLY A 68 -40.08 -17.04 -2.46
CA GLY A 68 -40.73 -16.40 -1.31
C GLY A 68 -39.74 -15.60 -0.46
N LEU A 69 -38.60 -16.22 -0.10
CA LEU A 69 -37.54 -15.55 0.66
C LEU A 69 -36.90 -14.41 -0.15
N ARG A 70 -36.83 -14.54 -1.48
CA ARG A 70 -36.34 -13.48 -2.37
C ARG A 70 -37.30 -12.29 -2.42
N ALA A 71 -38.61 -12.54 -2.51
CA ALA A 71 -39.63 -11.49 -2.47
C ALA A 71 -39.59 -10.74 -1.13
N GLU A 72 -39.53 -11.48 -0.02
CA GLU A 72 -39.41 -10.92 1.32
C GLU A 72 -38.10 -10.12 1.51
N ALA A 73 -36.98 -10.57 0.93
CA ALA A 73 -35.74 -9.81 0.93
C ALA A 73 -35.84 -8.47 0.19
N VAL A 74 -36.61 -8.42 -0.90
CA VAL A 74 -36.86 -7.18 -1.66
C VAL A 74 -37.73 -6.21 -0.85
N GLU A 75 -38.77 -6.70 -0.18
CA GLU A 75 -39.61 -5.88 0.71
C GLU A 75 -38.82 -5.31 1.89
N LEU A 76 -38.03 -6.14 2.57
CA LEU A 76 -37.15 -5.71 3.66
C LEU A 76 -36.12 -4.68 3.21
N ARG A 77 -35.63 -4.79 1.97
CA ARG A 77 -34.73 -3.81 1.37
C ARG A 77 -35.44 -2.48 1.10
N GLY A 78 -36.69 -2.49 0.63
CA GLY A 78 -37.53 -1.29 0.47
C GLY A 78 -37.82 -0.57 1.80
N GLN A 79 -37.80 -1.31 2.91
CA GLN A 79 -37.90 -0.76 4.27
C GLN A 79 -36.55 -0.22 4.81
N GLY A 80 -35.48 -0.27 4.01
CA GLY A 80 -34.16 0.25 4.37
C GLY A 80 -33.26 -0.71 5.16
N CYS A 81 -33.55 -2.02 5.18
CA CYS A 81 -32.71 -3.02 5.85
C CYS A 81 -31.40 -3.29 5.09
N SER A 82 -30.30 -3.50 5.82
CA SER A 82 -29.01 -3.86 5.23
C SER A 82 -28.97 -5.33 4.79
N VAL A 83 -27.96 -5.69 3.99
CA VAL A 83 -27.74 -7.08 3.57
C VAL A 83 -27.59 -8.01 4.78
N ASN A 84 -26.90 -7.55 5.83
CA ASN A 84 -26.69 -8.32 7.05
C ASN A 84 -28.00 -8.52 7.82
N ASP A 85 -28.84 -7.47 7.92
CA ASP A 85 -30.13 -7.55 8.61
C ASP A 85 -31.07 -8.53 7.89
N ILE A 86 -31.09 -8.48 6.55
CA ILE A 86 -31.91 -9.36 5.72
C ILE A 86 -31.42 -10.81 5.83
N ALA A 87 -30.10 -11.03 5.78
CA ALA A 87 -29.52 -12.35 5.95
C ALA A 87 -29.86 -12.97 7.32
N GLN A 88 -29.80 -12.16 8.38
CA GLN A 88 -30.14 -12.59 9.74
C GLN A 88 -31.63 -12.88 9.88
N ARG A 89 -32.52 -11.99 9.39
CA ARG A 89 -33.98 -12.14 9.49
C ARG A 89 -34.50 -13.35 8.71
N LEU A 90 -33.97 -13.58 7.52
CA LEU A 90 -34.39 -14.68 6.64
C LEU A 90 -33.62 -15.98 6.87
N GLY A 91 -32.61 -15.99 7.75
CA GLY A 91 -31.78 -17.16 8.03
C GLY A 91 -30.98 -17.65 6.82
N VAL A 92 -30.58 -16.75 5.92
CA VAL A 92 -29.82 -17.09 4.71
C VAL A 92 -28.38 -16.59 4.79
N ALA A 93 -27.48 -17.17 3.99
CA ALA A 93 -26.12 -16.66 3.88
C ALA A 93 -26.11 -15.22 3.32
N ASN A 94 -25.19 -14.37 3.80
CA ASN A 94 -25.02 -13.00 3.32
C ASN A 94 -24.85 -12.91 1.80
N SER A 95 -24.12 -13.87 1.21
CA SER A 95 -23.94 -13.96 -0.24
C SER A 95 -25.25 -14.20 -1.00
N THR A 96 -26.19 -14.95 -0.39
CA THR A 96 -27.51 -15.23 -0.96
C THR A 96 -28.41 -13.99 -0.87
N ALA A 97 -28.47 -13.34 0.30
CA ALA A 97 -29.21 -12.09 0.47
C ALA A 97 -28.68 -11.01 -0.49
N TYR A 98 -27.36 -10.82 -0.57
CA TYR A 98 -26.73 -9.88 -1.49
C TYR A 98 -27.11 -10.15 -2.95
N GLN A 99 -27.04 -11.39 -3.42
CA GLN A 99 -27.41 -11.73 -4.79
C GLN A 99 -28.86 -11.34 -5.13
N TRP A 100 -29.77 -11.47 -4.17
CA TRP A 100 -31.18 -11.09 -4.35
C TRP A 100 -31.39 -9.58 -4.44
N ILE A 101 -30.69 -8.79 -3.62
CA ILE A 101 -30.98 -7.36 -3.45
C ILE A 101 -29.88 -6.40 -3.97
N ARG A 102 -28.78 -6.90 -4.54
CA ARG A 102 -27.65 -6.07 -5.03
C ARG A 102 -28.02 -4.97 -6.04
N HIS A 103 -29.16 -5.13 -6.72
CA HIS A 103 -29.65 -4.19 -7.72
C HIS A 103 -30.55 -3.09 -7.13
N LEU A 104 -30.86 -3.18 -5.84
CA LEU A 104 -31.70 -2.23 -5.13
C LEU A 104 -30.81 -1.34 -4.23
N PRO A 105 -30.91 0.00 -4.33
CA PRO A 105 -30.19 0.89 -3.44
C PRO A 105 -30.61 0.66 -1.98
N LEU A 106 -29.69 0.92 -1.05
CA LEU A 106 -29.96 0.78 0.40
C LEU A 106 -30.68 2.02 0.96
N ASP A 107 -30.39 3.17 0.37
CA ASP A 107 -30.90 4.47 0.76
C ASP A 107 -31.59 5.08 -0.46
N ALA A 108 -32.78 5.68 -0.26
CA ALA A 108 -33.58 6.24 -1.33
C ALA A 108 -33.01 7.56 -1.89
N ASP A 109 -32.21 8.27 -1.08
CA ASP A 109 -31.57 9.53 -1.41
C ASP A 109 -30.12 9.61 -0.88
N GLU A 110 -29.33 10.54 -1.43
CA GLU A 110 -27.92 10.72 -1.09
C GLU A 110 -27.70 11.22 0.35
N GLU A 111 -28.66 11.97 0.90
CA GLU A 111 -28.58 12.57 2.24
C GLU A 111 -28.69 11.49 3.33
N THR A 112 -29.65 10.58 3.19
CA THR A 112 -29.85 9.42 4.07
C THR A 112 -28.64 8.49 3.99
N ALA A 113 -28.11 8.26 2.78
CA ALA A 113 -26.87 7.52 2.58
C ALA A 113 -25.66 8.20 3.26
N ALA A 114 -25.57 9.52 3.20
CA ALA A 114 -24.51 10.29 3.85
C ALA A 114 -24.62 10.20 5.38
N ARG A 115 -25.83 10.36 5.94
CA ARG A 115 -26.09 10.23 7.38
C ARG A 115 -25.76 8.83 7.91
N ARG A 116 -26.15 7.78 7.19
CA ARG A 116 -25.83 6.39 7.54
C ARG A 116 -24.32 6.12 7.45
N ARG A 117 -23.64 6.63 6.43
CA ARG A 117 -22.16 6.58 6.33
C ARG A 117 -21.48 7.30 7.49
N ALA A 118 -21.94 8.50 7.84
CA ALA A 118 -21.42 9.26 8.96
C ALA A 118 -21.62 8.52 10.29
N HIS A 119 -22.82 8.00 10.53
CA HIS A 119 -23.11 7.19 11.71
C HIS A 119 -22.25 5.91 11.78
N SER A 120 -22.12 5.19 10.66
CA SER A 120 -21.25 4.01 10.57
C SER A 120 -19.78 4.34 10.83
N LYS A 121 -19.29 5.48 10.33
CA LYS A 121 -17.95 5.99 10.62
C LYS A 121 -17.79 6.29 12.10
N VAL A 122 -18.73 6.99 12.74
CA VAL A 122 -18.70 7.26 14.19
C VAL A 122 -18.67 5.97 15.00
N MET A 123 -19.50 4.98 14.66
CA MET A 123 -19.52 3.69 15.36
C MET A 123 -18.24 2.90 15.15
N THR A 124 -17.67 2.93 13.95
CA THR A 124 -16.39 2.32 13.62
C THR A 124 -15.27 3.00 14.40
N ASP A 125 -15.24 4.33 14.40
CA ASP A 125 -14.25 5.11 15.11
C ASP A 125 -14.36 4.93 16.62
N ALA A 126 -15.55 4.87 17.20
CA ALA A 126 -15.75 4.56 18.61
C ALA A 126 -15.25 3.16 18.95
N ARG A 127 -15.55 2.16 18.10
CA ARG A 127 -15.09 0.78 18.28
C ARG A 127 -13.57 0.66 18.24
N TRP A 128 -12.91 1.40 17.35
CA TRP A 128 -11.45 1.35 17.20
C TRP A 128 -10.72 2.40 18.04
N ALA A 129 -11.42 3.32 18.71
CA ALA A 129 -10.80 4.38 19.51
C ALA A 129 -9.93 3.81 20.63
N ALA A 130 -10.46 2.85 21.41
CA ALA A 130 -9.71 2.19 22.47
C ALA A 130 -8.49 1.44 21.92
N HIS A 131 -8.63 0.74 20.78
CA HIS A 131 -7.51 0.06 20.12
C HIS A 131 -6.46 1.04 19.57
N ARG A 132 -6.88 2.21 19.07
CA ARG A 132 -5.94 3.25 18.63
C ARG A 132 -5.21 3.85 19.81
N ALA A 133 -5.92 4.26 20.86
CA ALA A 133 -5.33 4.79 22.07
C ALA A 133 -4.31 3.81 22.70
N ALA A 134 -4.68 2.53 22.84
CA ALA A 134 -3.78 1.51 23.38
C ALA A 134 -2.53 1.30 22.51
N ARG A 135 -2.67 1.35 21.17
CA ARG A 135 -1.52 1.27 20.24
C ARG A 135 -0.63 2.49 20.36
N ASP A 136 -1.21 3.69 20.39
CA ASP A 136 -0.48 4.94 20.46
C ASP A 136 0.27 5.05 21.80
N GLU A 137 -0.34 4.58 22.89
CA GLU A 137 0.29 4.46 24.21
C GLU A 137 1.44 3.44 24.20
N ALA A 138 1.23 2.26 23.61
CA ALA A 138 2.29 1.25 23.47
C ALA A 138 3.46 1.75 22.62
N GLN A 139 3.18 2.49 21.54
CA GLN A 139 4.19 3.14 20.72
C GLN A 139 4.96 4.19 21.53
N ALA A 140 4.25 5.06 22.25
CA ALA A 140 4.88 6.08 23.08
C ALA A 140 5.74 5.47 24.20
N ALA A 141 5.29 4.38 24.82
CA ALA A 141 6.06 3.63 25.81
C ALA A 141 7.34 3.04 25.20
N THR A 142 7.24 2.43 24.02
CA THR A 142 8.40 1.90 23.28
C THR A 142 9.40 3.00 22.93
N HIS A 143 8.91 4.15 22.44
CA HIS A 143 9.76 5.31 22.13
C HIS A 143 10.46 5.84 23.38
N ARG A 144 9.77 5.97 24.52
CA ARG A 144 10.37 6.40 25.78
C ARG A 144 11.45 5.42 26.27
N ALA A 145 11.18 4.12 26.21
CA ALA A 145 12.15 3.10 26.59
C ALA A 145 13.40 3.16 25.71
N ALA A 146 13.24 3.26 24.39
CA ALA A 146 14.35 3.38 23.44
C ALA A 146 15.15 4.68 23.64
N ALA A 147 14.47 5.80 23.87
CA ALA A 147 15.11 7.08 24.16
C ALA A 147 15.96 7.03 25.44
N GLY A 148 15.51 6.28 26.45
CA GLY A 148 16.24 6.07 27.71
C GLY A 148 17.58 5.36 27.55
N VAL A 149 17.79 4.59 26.47
CA VAL A 149 19.06 3.88 26.20
C VAL A 149 20.17 4.85 25.79
N VAL A 150 19.84 5.98 25.18
CA VAL A 150 20.83 6.88 24.55
C VAL A 150 21.72 7.56 25.58
N GLY A 151 21.17 7.98 26.72
CA GLY A 151 21.91 8.68 27.76
C GLY A 151 22.61 9.96 27.25
N ALA A 152 23.71 10.33 27.90
CA ALA A 152 24.58 11.40 27.44
C ALA A 152 25.59 10.84 26.42
N LEU A 153 25.69 11.47 25.25
CA LEU A 153 26.64 11.06 24.22
C LEU A 153 28.06 11.49 24.61
N THR A 154 28.98 10.53 24.62
CA THR A 154 30.41 10.78 24.79
C THR A 154 31.03 11.29 23.48
N GLU A 155 32.27 11.78 23.56
CA GLU A 155 33.04 12.16 22.38
C GLU A 155 33.19 11.00 21.39
N ARG A 156 33.46 9.79 21.91
CA ARG A 156 33.54 8.57 21.10
C ARG A 156 32.22 8.30 20.38
N ASP A 157 31.09 8.41 21.06
CA ASP A 157 29.77 8.18 20.46
C ASP A 157 29.53 9.15 19.31
N LEU A 158 29.84 10.44 19.50
CA LEU A 158 29.71 11.47 18.47
C LEU A 158 30.60 11.18 17.27
N LEU A 159 31.85 10.77 17.48
CA LEU A 159 32.79 10.42 16.41
C LEU A 159 32.28 9.22 15.59
N LEU A 160 31.80 8.16 16.25
CA LEU A 160 31.32 6.95 15.57
C LEU A 160 29.99 7.19 14.86
N LEU A 161 29.01 7.80 15.53
CA LEU A 161 27.70 8.11 14.95
C LEU A 161 27.82 9.10 13.80
N GLY A 162 28.61 10.16 13.95
CA GLY A 162 28.83 11.15 12.91
C GLY A 162 29.51 10.56 11.67
N ALA A 163 30.52 9.71 11.85
CA ALA A 163 31.16 9.00 10.75
C ALA A 163 30.20 8.05 10.03
N ALA A 164 29.40 7.27 10.78
CA ALA A 164 28.42 6.35 10.22
C ALA A 164 27.33 7.08 9.43
N ILE A 165 26.74 8.13 9.99
CA ILE A 165 25.69 8.92 9.33
C ILE A 165 26.24 9.63 8.10
N TYR A 166 27.44 10.19 8.17
CA TYR A 166 28.12 10.73 6.99
C TYR A 166 28.33 9.66 5.92
N TRP A 167 28.67 8.43 6.29
CA TRP A 167 28.84 7.37 5.31
C TRP A 167 27.53 6.95 4.63
N CYS A 168 26.39 7.15 5.28
CA CYS A 168 25.08 6.87 4.72
C CYS A 168 24.57 8.00 3.80
N GLU A 169 24.66 9.25 4.26
CA GLU A 169 23.97 10.41 3.64
C GLU A 169 24.94 11.47 3.07
N GLY A 170 26.22 11.37 3.41
CA GLY A 170 27.27 12.30 2.98
C GLY A 170 27.79 12.04 1.58
N SER A 171 28.42 13.08 1.01
CA SER A 171 29.05 12.98 -0.31
C SER A 171 30.30 12.10 -0.25
N LYS A 172 30.43 11.18 -1.20
CA LYS A 172 31.58 10.27 -1.29
C LYS A 172 32.52 10.67 -2.41
N SER A 173 33.80 10.70 -2.10
CA SER A 173 34.87 10.80 -3.08
C SER A 173 34.86 9.54 -3.95
N LYS A 174 35.04 9.70 -5.26
CA LYS A 174 35.02 8.59 -6.22
C LYS A 174 36.44 8.38 -6.77
N PRO A 175 36.91 7.14 -7.00
CA PRO A 175 38.27 6.91 -7.52
C PRO A 175 38.59 7.69 -8.80
N TRP A 176 37.61 7.84 -9.68
CA TRP A 176 37.71 8.56 -10.96
C TRP A 176 37.45 10.08 -10.84
N ARG A 177 37.05 10.55 -9.67
CA ARG A 177 36.78 11.97 -9.38
C ARG A 177 37.01 12.20 -7.88
N ARG A 178 38.29 12.21 -7.50
CA ARG A 178 38.69 12.43 -6.11
C ARG A 178 38.30 13.83 -5.69
N GLN A 179 37.25 13.90 -4.88
CA GLN A 179 36.74 15.12 -4.29
C GLN A 179 36.55 14.82 -2.81
N ASP A 180 37.67 14.86 -2.09
CA ASP A 180 37.76 14.60 -0.65
C ASP A 180 37.22 15.83 0.09
N HIS A 181 35.91 15.99 0.03
CA HIS A 181 35.18 17.17 0.48
C HIS A 181 33.94 16.75 1.24
N VAL A 182 33.81 17.26 2.45
CA VAL A 182 32.70 16.98 3.35
C VAL A 182 31.52 17.86 2.97
N GLN A 183 30.53 17.23 2.35
CA GLN A 183 29.21 17.81 2.12
C GLN A 183 28.14 16.84 2.61
N PHE A 184 27.21 17.34 3.41
CA PHE A 184 26.14 16.56 4.02
C PHE A 184 24.79 17.20 3.73
N VAL A 185 23.80 16.40 3.30
CA VAL A 185 22.49 16.91 2.89
C VAL A 185 21.40 16.07 3.54
N ASN A 186 20.48 16.72 4.26
CA ASN A 186 19.33 16.03 4.83
C ASN A 186 18.16 17.01 5.07
N SER A 187 16.96 16.49 5.31
CA SER A 187 15.78 17.27 5.72
C SER A 187 15.42 17.08 7.20
N ASP A 188 15.99 16.10 7.90
CA ASP A 188 15.73 15.89 9.32
C ASP A 188 16.69 16.75 10.18
N ALA A 189 16.12 17.69 10.93
CA ALA A 189 16.88 18.59 11.81
C ALA A 189 17.64 17.85 12.92
N ARG A 190 17.16 16.70 13.41
CA ARG A 190 17.87 15.93 14.44
C ARG A 190 19.14 15.30 13.88
N LEU A 191 19.08 14.75 12.66
CA LEU A 191 20.27 14.20 11.99
C LEU A 191 21.28 15.30 11.65
N LEU A 192 20.82 16.46 11.16
CA LEU A 192 21.67 17.61 10.90
C LEU A 192 22.32 18.14 12.19
N GLY A 193 21.56 18.23 13.29
CA GLY A 193 22.07 18.62 14.60
C GLY A 193 23.15 17.67 15.12
N LEU A 194 22.94 16.36 14.99
CA LEU A 194 23.94 15.34 15.35
C LEU A 194 25.20 15.47 14.49
N PHE A 195 25.06 15.70 13.18
CA PHE A 195 26.20 15.93 12.30
C PHE A 195 26.97 17.21 12.66
N LEU A 196 26.28 18.30 13.02
CA LEU A 196 26.93 19.53 13.50
C LEU A 196 27.70 19.30 14.81
N ARG A 197 27.15 18.52 15.75
CA ARG A 197 27.86 18.14 16.99
C ARG A 197 29.10 17.28 16.70
N PHE A 198 29.01 16.39 15.72
CA PHE A 198 30.17 15.64 15.22
C PHE A 198 31.24 16.56 14.62
N LEU A 199 30.86 17.57 13.83
CA LEU A 199 31.78 18.56 13.28
C LEU A 199 32.48 19.35 14.38
N GLU A 200 31.75 19.83 15.39
CA GLU A 200 32.32 20.52 16.56
C GLU A 200 33.32 19.63 17.29
N THR A 201 32.99 18.35 17.49
CA THR A 201 33.87 17.36 18.11
C THR A 201 35.15 17.15 17.27
N CYS A 202 35.05 17.25 15.95
CA CYS A 202 36.19 17.20 15.06
C CYS A 202 37.00 18.51 15.00
N GLY A 203 36.61 19.56 15.74
CA GLY A 203 37.25 20.87 15.76
C GLY A 203 36.73 21.85 14.70
N VAL A 204 35.56 21.59 14.10
CA VAL A 204 34.94 22.45 13.08
C VAL A 204 33.80 23.25 13.71
N ASP A 205 34.03 24.55 13.90
CA ASP A 205 33.03 25.50 14.43
C ASP A 205 31.88 25.75 13.43
N ARG A 206 30.66 26.05 13.91
CA ARG A 206 29.48 26.31 13.06
C ARG A 206 29.63 27.52 12.13
N ASN A 207 30.56 28.43 12.39
CA ASN A 207 30.85 29.56 11.50
C ASN A 207 31.75 29.15 10.32
N MET A 208 32.36 27.96 10.35
CA MET A 208 33.26 27.50 9.31
C MET A 208 32.53 26.94 8.08
N PRO A 209 31.49 26.07 8.20
CA PRO A 209 30.71 25.63 7.04
C PRO A 209 29.98 26.77 6.34
N THR A 210 29.50 26.47 5.13
CA THR A 210 28.45 27.24 4.48
C THR A 210 27.18 26.41 4.41
N TYR A 211 26.04 27.10 4.43
CA TYR A 211 24.73 26.47 4.48
C TYR A 211 23.96 26.82 3.22
N ARG A 212 23.24 25.87 2.64
CA ARG A 212 22.40 26.16 1.47
C ARG A 212 21.15 25.30 1.51
N MET A 213 20.00 25.90 1.29
CA MET A 213 18.77 25.12 1.17
C MET A 213 18.60 24.57 -0.25
N SER A 214 18.10 23.35 -0.34
CA SER A 214 17.50 22.79 -1.55
C SER A 214 16.01 22.65 -1.33
N ILE A 215 15.24 23.58 -1.89
CA ILE A 215 13.81 23.78 -1.59
C ILE A 215 12.99 23.91 -2.88
N HIS A 216 11.70 23.63 -2.82
CA HIS A 216 10.82 23.83 -3.97
C HIS A 216 10.52 25.31 -4.19
N GLU A 217 10.38 25.70 -5.45
CA GLU A 217 10.09 27.10 -5.83
C GLU A 217 8.75 27.62 -5.32
N SER A 218 7.82 26.72 -4.98
CA SER A 218 6.50 27.05 -4.43
C SER A 218 6.51 27.30 -2.91
N ALA A 219 7.62 27.07 -2.23
CA ALA A 219 7.72 27.22 -0.77
C ALA A 219 8.23 28.61 -0.37
N ASP A 220 7.90 29.04 0.85
CA ASP A 220 8.46 30.26 1.44
C ASP A 220 9.92 30.01 1.85
N VAL A 221 10.81 30.48 0.99
CA VAL A 221 12.26 30.36 1.18
C VAL A 221 12.73 31.13 2.42
N ALA A 222 12.19 32.32 2.67
CA ALA A 222 12.67 33.17 3.76
C ALA A 222 12.27 32.58 5.11
N ALA A 223 11.02 32.12 5.23
CA ALA A 223 10.54 31.43 6.43
C ALA A 223 11.33 30.13 6.69
N ALA A 224 11.62 29.34 5.65
CA ALA A 224 12.43 28.14 5.78
C ALA A 224 13.86 28.42 6.25
N GLU A 225 14.50 29.48 5.73
CA GLU A 225 15.85 29.87 6.15
C GLU A 225 15.88 30.24 7.63
N GLN A 226 14.95 31.09 8.07
CA GLN A 226 14.83 31.51 9.46
C GLN A 226 14.58 30.32 10.39
N TRP A 227 13.75 29.37 9.95
CA TRP A 227 13.50 28.14 10.70
C TRP A 227 14.77 27.32 10.88
N TRP A 228 15.60 27.14 9.83
CA TRP A 228 16.88 26.43 9.95
C TRP A 228 17.88 27.15 10.84
N VAL A 229 17.98 28.48 10.69
CA VAL A 229 18.83 29.35 11.54
C VAL A 229 18.48 29.16 13.01
N HIS A 230 17.20 29.21 13.35
CA HIS A 230 16.73 29.07 14.73
C HIS A 230 16.90 27.62 15.24
N THR A 231 16.38 26.65 14.50
CA THR A 231 16.33 25.23 14.90
C THR A 231 17.72 24.65 15.11
N LEU A 232 18.68 25.00 14.26
CA LEU A 232 20.05 24.49 14.32
C LEU A 232 21.05 25.53 14.84
N GLN A 233 20.60 26.68 15.35
CA GLN A 233 21.47 27.74 15.88
C GLN A 233 22.63 28.08 14.92
N LEU A 234 22.29 28.30 13.65
CA LEU A 234 23.26 28.52 12.58
C LEU A 234 23.48 30.01 12.32
N PRO A 235 24.69 30.43 11.94
CA PRO A 235 24.95 31.81 11.56
C PRO A 235 24.26 32.13 10.23
N ALA A 236 23.24 33.00 10.26
CA ALA A 236 22.49 33.43 9.08
C ALA A 236 23.40 33.99 7.96
N THR A 237 24.50 34.66 8.32
CA THR A 237 25.48 35.21 7.38
C THR A 237 26.23 34.16 6.56
N ARG A 238 26.15 32.88 6.94
CA ARG A 238 26.79 31.76 6.23
C ARG A 238 25.84 31.05 5.26
N PHE A 239 24.57 31.46 5.20
CA PHE A 239 23.62 30.93 4.22
C PHE A 239 23.94 31.46 2.82
N GLN A 240 23.95 30.53 1.87
CA GLN A 240 24.16 30.75 0.45
C GLN A 240 22.83 30.76 -0.28
N ARG A 241 22.83 31.32 -1.49
CA ARG A 241 21.65 31.34 -2.35
C ARG A 241 21.05 29.92 -2.49
N PRO A 242 19.75 29.75 -2.18
CA PRO A 242 19.12 28.44 -2.19
C PRO A 242 19.01 27.88 -3.60
N THR A 243 19.04 26.55 -3.70
CA THR A 243 18.79 25.81 -4.94
C THR A 243 17.30 25.52 -5.06
N LEU A 244 16.64 26.15 -6.03
CA LEU A 244 15.21 25.98 -6.28
C LEU A 244 14.94 24.78 -7.19
N LYS A 245 14.17 23.81 -6.67
CA LYS A 245 13.73 22.62 -7.41
C LYS A 245 12.39 22.90 -8.10
N ARG A 246 12.40 22.90 -9.44
CA ARG A 246 11.20 23.04 -10.27
C ARG A 246 10.23 21.88 -10.08
N HIS A 247 8.94 22.18 -10.14
CA HIS A 247 7.86 21.24 -9.84
C HIS A 247 7.74 20.09 -10.88
N ARG A 248 7.54 18.85 -10.38
CA ARG A 248 6.86 17.77 -11.10
C ARG A 248 5.60 17.41 -10.28
N PRO A 249 4.38 17.53 -10.84
CA PRO A 249 3.15 17.24 -10.11
C PRO A 249 3.14 15.80 -9.66
N THR A 250 3.26 15.61 -8.36
CA THR A 250 3.08 14.33 -7.68
C THR A 250 2.10 14.61 -6.55
N ILE A 251 1.05 13.79 -6.45
CA ILE A 251 0.09 13.86 -5.35
C ILE A 251 0.86 13.46 -4.09
N ARG A 252 1.25 14.45 -3.27
CA ARG A 252 1.94 14.22 -2.01
C ARG A 252 0.91 14.21 -0.89
N TYR A 253 0.75 13.07 -0.24
CA TYR A 253 -0.09 12.94 0.96
C TYR A 253 0.59 13.50 2.23
N ASN A 254 1.88 13.82 2.15
CA ASN A 254 2.66 14.47 3.20
C ASN A 254 2.86 15.96 2.89
N THR A 255 1.78 16.73 2.83
CA THR A 255 1.84 18.17 3.14
C THR A 255 1.91 18.29 4.66
N GLN A 256 3.08 18.02 5.23
CA GLN A 256 3.37 18.54 6.57
C GLN A 256 3.28 20.07 6.47
N GLU A 257 2.61 20.72 7.42
CA GLU A 257 2.42 22.18 7.47
C GLU A 257 3.75 22.97 7.53
N GLU A 258 4.89 22.28 7.65
CA GLU A 258 6.23 22.87 7.81
C GLU A 258 7.26 22.22 6.86
N TYR A 259 7.08 22.37 5.55
CA TYR A 259 8.10 21.97 4.57
C TYR A 259 9.20 23.04 4.47
N HIS A 260 10.38 22.75 5.04
CA HIS A 260 11.54 23.66 5.01
C HIS A 260 12.65 23.25 4.01
N GLY A 261 12.38 22.26 3.15
CA GLY A 261 13.37 21.73 2.20
C GLY A 261 14.47 20.89 2.85
N CYS A 262 15.53 20.59 2.09
CA CYS A 262 16.73 19.95 2.63
C CYS A 262 17.81 21.02 2.89
N LEU A 263 18.53 20.89 3.99
CA LEU A 263 19.72 21.70 4.25
C LEU A 263 20.96 20.99 3.73
N VAL A 264 21.79 21.72 3.00
CA VAL A 264 23.14 21.32 2.57
C VAL A 264 24.13 22.00 3.50
N ILE A 265 24.93 21.21 4.20
CA ILE A 265 26.08 21.66 4.99
C ILE A 265 27.33 21.37 4.16
N ASP A 266 28.07 22.41 3.82
CA ASP A 266 29.29 22.33 3.02
C ASP A 266 30.49 22.79 3.84
N VAL A 267 31.42 21.89 4.13
CA VAL A 267 32.59 22.19 4.98
C VAL A 267 33.79 22.51 4.08
N PRO A 268 34.24 23.77 4.00
CA PRO A 268 35.34 24.13 3.12
C PRO A 268 36.67 23.54 3.61
N ARG A 269 37.56 23.18 2.67
CA ARG A 269 38.92 22.68 2.95
C ARG A 269 38.93 21.45 3.89
N SER A 270 37.99 20.53 3.70
CA SER A 270 37.68 19.43 4.63
C SER A 270 38.33 18.09 4.26
N ARG A 271 39.40 18.08 3.46
CA ARG A 271 40.06 16.85 3.00
C ARG A 271 40.53 15.94 4.13
N GLU A 272 41.21 16.51 5.13
CA GLU A 272 41.69 15.73 6.26
C GLU A 272 40.54 15.19 7.12
N LEU A 273 39.48 15.99 7.29
CA LEU A 273 38.27 15.54 7.97
C LEU A 273 37.60 14.39 7.20
N TYR A 274 37.54 14.48 5.88
CA TYR A 274 37.02 13.42 5.02
C TYR A 274 37.80 12.11 5.21
N TRP A 275 39.14 12.16 5.20
CA TRP A 275 39.97 10.97 5.46
C TRP A 275 39.81 10.42 6.88
N ARG A 276 39.65 11.29 7.88
CA ARG A 276 39.33 10.86 9.26
C ARG A 276 38.01 10.09 9.30
N ILE A 277 36.98 10.57 8.59
CA ILE A 277 35.69 9.87 8.50
C ILE A 277 35.87 8.51 7.81
N GLU A 278 36.59 8.44 6.68
CA GLU A 278 36.89 7.18 6.00
C GLU A 278 37.60 6.18 6.93
N GLY A 279 38.61 6.64 7.68
CA GLY A 279 39.32 5.82 8.66
C GLY A 279 38.43 5.31 9.78
N LEU A 280 37.54 6.14 10.33
CA LEU A 280 36.58 5.75 11.36
C LEU A 280 35.61 4.67 10.85
N VAL A 281 35.09 4.83 9.63
CA VAL A 281 34.19 3.85 9.01
C VAL A 281 34.89 2.52 8.74
N ALA A 282 36.13 2.57 8.23
CA ALA A 282 36.94 1.36 8.04
C ALA A 282 37.18 0.63 9.38
N GLY A 283 37.50 1.39 10.44
CA GLY A 283 37.66 0.85 11.80
C GLY A 283 36.38 0.22 12.35
N LEU A 284 35.21 0.85 12.14
CA LEU A 284 33.91 0.27 12.50
C LEU A 284 33.68 -1.06 11.78
N GLY A 285 33.98 -1.13 10.48
CA GLY A 285 33.86 -2.36 9.70
C GLY A 285 34.76 -3.48 10.21
N ALA A 286 36.00 -3.17 10.59
CA ALA A 286 36.94 -4.15 11.14
C ALA A 286 36.51 -4.68 12.53
N ALA A 287 35.85 -3.85 13.34
CA ALA A 287 35.44 -4.18 14.71
C ALA A 287 34.19 -5.08 14.82
N ILE A 288 33.54 -5.43 13.70
CA ILE A 288 32.35 -6.30 13.67
C ILE A 288 32.73 -7.81 13.67
N THR A 289 34.03 -8.13 13.69
CA THR A 289 34.57 -9.51 13.71
C THR A 289 34.57 -10.10 15.11
#